data_AF-A0A6A4Y6W5-F1
#
_entry.id   AF-A0A6A4Y6W5-F1
#
_cell.length_a   1.000
_cell.length_b   1.000
_cell.length_c   1.000
_cell.angle_alpha   90.00
_cell.angle_beta   90.00
_cell.angle_gamma   90.00
#
_symmetry.space_group_name_H-M   'P 1'
#
loop_
_entity.id
_entity.type
_entity.pdbx_description
1 polymer ?
#
loop_
_entity_poly.entity_id
_entity_poly.type
_entity_poly.pdbx_seq_one_letter_code
_entity_poly.pdbx_strand_id
1 'polypeptide(L)'
;EDEVLMAVAALDLYLCNRAPDLFTNYEAIEVLLGEAATLWETRLTDRSLLCVVKKLMATLRGYTLPFPIVEALDKLHFIISNNSINSICDLHHALQPEDWDLLVDDGLSDSDTLLDDDDLLVNDI
;
A
#
# COMPACT_ATOMS: atom_id res chain seq x y z
N GLU A 1 5.72 0.67 16.12
CA GLU A 1 4.45 0.81 15.38
C GLU A 1 4.71 1.14 13.92
N ASP A 2 5.37 2.26 13.65
CA ASP A 2 5.58 2.80 12.29
C ASP A 2 6.23 1.82 11.30
N GLU A 3 7.14 0.97 11.75
CA GLU A 3 7.83 0.04 10.85
C GLU A 3 6.93 -1.06 10.29
N VAL A 4 5.87 -1.45 11.00
CA VAL A 4 4.88 -2.42 10.51
C VAL A 4 4.02 -1.75 9.46
N LEU A 5 3.59 -0.52 9.74
CA LEU A 5 2.84 0.33 8.82
C LEU A 5 3.58 0.55 7.50
N MET A 6 4.87 0.90 7.58
CA MET A 6 5.72 1.09 6.41
C MET A 6 5.87 -0.20 5.59
N ALA A 7 5.98 -1.36 6.26
CA ALA A 7 6.08 -2.65 5.57
C ALA A 7 4.76 -3.03 4.87
N VAL A 8 3.61 -2.76 5.50
CA VAL A 8 2.27 -2.92 4.91
C VAL A 8 2.12 -1.99 3.70
N ALA A 9 2.41 -0.70 3.85
CA ALA A 9 2.30 0.29 2.77
C ALA A 9 3.22 -0.03 1.57
N ALA A 10 4.47 -0.44 1.83
CA ALA A 10 5.41 -0.83 0.78
C ALA A 10 4.89 -2.03 -0.03
N LEU A 11 4.27 -3.01 0.63
CA LEU A 11 3.69 -4.18 -0.03
C LEU A 11 2.38 -3.86 -0.76
N ASP A 12 1.54 -3.00 -0.19
CA ASP A 12 0.33 -2.52 -0.85
C ASP A 12 0.67 -1.82 -2.17
N LEU A 13 1.60 -0.86 -2.13
CA LEU A 13 2.07 -0.15 -3.31
C LEU A 13 2.71 -1.10 -4.34
N TYR A 14 3.52 -2.05 -3.89
CA TYR A 14 4.14 -3.03 -4.79
C TYR A 14 3.12 -3.92 -5.48
N LEU A 15 2.17 -4.48 -4.72
CA LEU A 15 1.15 -5.37 -5.25
C LEU A 15 0.15 -4.63 -6.14
N CYS A 16 -0.22 -3.40 -5.80
CA CYS A 16 -1.09 -2.57 -6.63
C CYS A 16 -0.51 -2.37 -8.03
N ASN A 17 0.81 -2.17 -8.13
CA ASN A 17 1.49 -2.00 -9.41
C ASN A 17 1.76 -3.34 -10.15
N ARG A 18 2.04 -4.43 -9.42
CA ARG A 18 2.47 -5.70 -10.04
C ARG A 18 1.37 -6.72 -10.25
N ALA A 19 0.31 -6.62 -9.49
CA ALA A 19 -0.84 -7.50 -9.53
C ALA A 19 -2.13 -6.69 -9.33
N PRO A 20 -2.44 -5.74 -10.25
CA PRO A 20 -3.64 -4.91 -10.16
C PRO A 20 -4.94 -5.75 -10.18
N ASP A 21 -4.89 -6.97 -10.71
CA ASP A 21 -5.99 -7.93 -10.68
C ASP A 21 -6.40 -8.28 -9.24
N LEU A 22 -5.48 -8.24 -8.27
CA LEU A 22 -5.83 -8.39 -6.85
C LEU A 22 -6.80 -7.28 -6.42
N PHE A 23 -6.57 -6.05 -6.85
CA PHE A 23 -7.36 -4.89 -6.41
C PHE A 23 -8.68 -4.73 -7.18
N THR A 24 -8.84 -5.44 -8.29
CA THR A 24 -9.98 -5.30 -9.19
C THR A 24 -10.85 -6.56 -9.27
N ASN A 25 -10.35 -7.72 -8.83
CA ASN A 25 -11.07 -8.99 -8.85
C ASN A 25 -11.30 -9.54 -7.44
N TYR A 26 -12.39 -9.09 -6.83
CA TYR A 26 -12.77 -9.44 -5.47
C TYR A 26 -13.00 -10.95 -5.29
N GLU A 27 -13.70 -11.59 -6.21
CA GLU A 27 -13.99 -13.04 -6.15
C GLU A 27 -12.69 -13.87 -6.20
N ALA A 28 -11.73 -13.47 -7.03
CA ALA A 28 -10.43 -14.16 -7.09
C ALA A 28 -9.64 -14.03 -5.78
N ILE A 29 -9.72 -12.88 -5.09
CA ILE A 29 -9.09 -12.74 -3.77
C ILE A 29 -9.80 -13.62 -2.74
N GLU A 30 -11.13 -13.62 -2.69
CA GLU A 30 -11.85 -14.46 -1.72
C GLU A 30 -11.52 -15.95 -1.93
N VAL A 31 -11.38 -16.39 -3.18
CA VAL A 31 -10.92 -17.74 -3.52
C VAL A 31 -9.47 -17.98 -3.06
N LEU A 32 -8.56 -17.03 -3.27
CA LEU A 32 -7.16 -17.12 -2.83
C LEU A 32 -7.06 -17.22 -1.29
N LEU A 33 -7.81 -16.38 -0.59
CA LEU A 33 -7.81 -16.31 0.86
C LEU A 33 -8.56 -17.50 1.48
N GLY A 34 -9.63 -17.96 0.84
CA GLY A 34 -10.59 -18.92 1.40
C GLY A 34 -11.51 -18.29 2.45
N GLU A 35 -11.55 -16.97 2.51
CA GLU A 35 -12.35 -16.15 3.42
C GLU A 35 -12.73 -14.83 2.72
N ALA A 36 -13.71 -14.13 3.27
CA ALA A 36 -14.14 -12.84 2.73
C ALA A 36 -12.98 -11.83 2.81
N ALA A 37 -12.65 -11.25 1.67
CA ALA A 37 -11.72 -10.14 1.59
C ALA A 37 -12.44 -8.84 1.98
N THR A 38 -11.69 -7.87 2.45
CA THR A 38 -12.20 -6.55 2.78
C THR A 38 -11.42 -5.52 1.97
N LEU A 39 -12.12 -4.81 1.11
CA LEU A 39 -11.62 -3.70 0.30
C LEU A 39 -12.14 -2.37 0.87
N TRP A 40 -11.36 -1.32 0.66
CA TRP A 40 -11.80 0.06 0.76
C TRP A 40 -11.63 0.74 -0.58
N GLU A 41 -12.72 1.20 -1.18
CA GLU A 41 -12.73 1.70 -2.56
C GLU A 41 -12.07 0.72 -3.53
N THR A 42 -10.82 0.97 -3.91
CA THR A 42 -10.00 0.13 -4.80
C THR A 42 -8.74 -0.43 -4.11
N ARG A 43 -8.63 -0.35 -2.78
CA ARG A 43 -7.46 -0.78 -2.01
C ARG A 43 -7.79 -1.93 -1.07
N LEU A 44 -6.82 -2.81 -0.83
CA LEU A 44 -6.95 -3.84 0.19
C LEU A 44 -6.81 -3.22 1.56
N THR A 45 -7.73 -3.55 2.46
CA THR A 45 -7.52 -3.27 3.89
C THR A 45 -6.29 -4.03 4.39
N ASP A 46 -5.61 -3.51 5.41
CA ASP A 46 -4.41 -4.13 6.00
C ASP A 46 -4.64 -5.60 6.36
N ARG A 47 -5.81 -5.92 6.91
CA ARG A 47 -6.19 -7.30 7.23
C ARG A 47 -6.11 -8.20 6.00
N SER A 48 -6.74 -7.78 4.92
CA SER A 48 -6.78 -8.55 3.67
C SER A 48 -5.40 -8.62 3.02
N LEU A 49 -4.64 -7.52 3.06
CA LEU A 49 -3.27 -7.49 2.57
C LEU A 49 -2.37 -8.45 3.34
N LEU A 50 -2.45 -8.47 4.68
CA LEU A 50 -1.69 -9.39 5.52
C LEU A 50 -2.07 -10.86 5.24
N CYS A 51 -3.36 -11.14 5.01
CA CYS A 51 -3.82 -12.46 4.58
C CYS A 51 -3.26 -12.83 3.19
N VAL A 52 -3.25 -11.90 2.24
CA VAL A 52 -2.66 -12.09 0.90
C VAL A 52 -1.16 -12.36 1.01
N VAL A 53 -0.41 -11.55 1.77
CA VAL A 53 1.02 -11.72 2.02
C VAL A 53 1.29 -13.10 2.63
N LYS A 54 0.52 -13.50 3.65
CA LYS A 54 0.65 -14.82 4.27
C LYS A 54 0.47 -15.96 3.27
N LYS A 55 -0.50 -15.86 2.35
CA LYS A 55 -0.79 -16.87 1.32
C LYS A 55 0.27 -16.89 0.22
N LEU A 56 0.71 -15.72 -0.22
CA LEU A 56 1.63 -15.57 -1.34
C LEU A 56 3.10 -15.59 -0.92
N MET A 57 3.42 -15.67 0.38
CA MET A 57 4.77 -15.55 0.91
C MET A 57 5.79 -16.45 0.19
N ALA A 58 5.45 -17.73 0.03
CA ALA A 58 6.31 -18.70 -0.64
C ALA A 58 6.53 -18.36 -2.12
N THR A 59 5.48 -17.88 -2.79
CA THR A 59 5.50 -17.46 -4.19
C THR A 59 6.32 -16.17 -4.37
N LEU A 60 6.10 -15.17 -3.50
CA LEU A 60 6.79 -13.89 -3.52
C LEU A 60 8.29 -14.05 -3.32
N ARG A 61 8.72 -14.95 -2.42
CA ARG A 61 10.13 -15.31 -2.23
C ARG A 61 10.78 -15.99 -3.44
N GLY A 62 9.99 -16.56 -4.35
CA GLY A 62 10.48 -17.14 -5.61
C GLY A 62 10.82 -16.10 -6.67
N TYR A 63 10.41 -14.84 -6.50
CA TYR A 63 10.68 -13.76 -7.45
C TYR A 63 11.93 -12.97 -7.09
N THR A 64 12.53 -12.35 -8.10
CA THR A 64 13.55 -11.32 -7.91
C THR A 64 12.86 -10.01 -7.53
N LEU A 65 12.69 -9.79 -6.23
CA LEU A 65 12.06 -8.60 -5.68
C LEU A 65 13.10 -7.51 -5.36
N PRO A 66 12.72 -6.21 -5.44
CA PRO A 66 13.56 -5.13 -4.94
C PRO A 66 13.85 -5.32 -3.44
N PHE A 67 15.07 -4.98 -3.02
CA PHE A 67 15.52 -5.16 -1.63
C PHE A 67 14.52 -4.62 -0.57
N PRO A 68 13.94 -3.40 -0.72
CA PRO A 68 12.98 -2.88 0.25
C PRO A 68 11.72 -3.75 0.40
N ILE A 69 11.29 -4.40 -0.69
CA ILE A 69 10.12 -5.28 -0.68
C ILE A 69 10.45 -6.61 -0.01
N VAL A 70 11.66 -7.12 -0.20
CA VAL A 70 12.13 -8.33 0.51
C VAL A 70 12.19 -8.07 2.01
N GLU A 71 12.73 -6.93 2.43
CA GLU A 71 12.81 -6.55 3.84
C GLU A 71 11.41 -6.40 4.47
N ALA A 72 10.49 -5.70 3.78
CA ALA A 72 9.10 -5.59 4.20
C ALA A 72 8.42 -6.96 4.33
N LEU A 73 8.62 -7.84 3.34
CA LEU A 73 8.09 -9.21 3.34
C LEU A 73 8.59 -10.02 4.53
N ASP A 74 9.90 -10.05 4.74
CA ASP A 74 10.50 -10.83 5.83
C ASP A 74 10.03 -10.34 7.20
N LYS A 75 9.87 -9.03 7.35
CA LYS A 75 9.33 -8.41 8.56
C LYS A 75 7.87 -8.78 8.80
N LEU A 76 7.00 -8.64 7.80
CA LEU A 76 5.59 -9.04 7.93
C LEU A 76 5.46 -10.53 8.17
N HIS A 77 6.26 -11.36 7.50
CA HIS A 77 6.25 -12.80 7.73
C HIS A 77 6.63 -13.15 9.17
N PHE A 78 7.66 -12.50 9.72
CA PHE A 78 8.03 -12.68 11.13
C PHE A 78 6.88 -12.30 12.06
N ILE A 79 6.22 -11.16 11.82
CA ILE A 79 5.14 -10.66 12.69
C ILE A 79 3.91 -11.58 12.60
N ILE A 80 3.48 -11.93 11.39
CA ILE A 80 2.32 -12.80 11.12
C ILE A 80 2.55 -14.22 11.67
N SER A 81 3.80 -14.69 11.70
CA SER A 81 4.12 -16.02 12.24
C SER A 81 4.05 -16.07 13.77
N ASN A 82 4.24 -14.93 14.44
CA ASN A 82 4.27 -14.83 15.90
C ASN A 82 2.99 -14.25 16.52
N ASN A 83 2.10 -13.68 15.71
CA ASN A 83 0.89 -13.00 16.18
C ASN A 83 -0.31 -13.39 15.32
N SER A 84 -1.52 -13.30 15.87
CA SER A 84 -2.73 -13.42 15.04
C SER A 84 -2.94 -12.14 14.22
N ILE A 85 -3.44 -12.27 12.99
CA ILE A 85 -3.73 -11.10 12.13
C ILE A 85 -4.71 -10.14 12.81
N ASN A 86 -5.73 -10.67 13.50
CA ASN A 86 -6.64 -9.86 14.31
C ASN A 86 -5.88 -9.01 15.33
N SER A 87 -4.98 -9.65 16.10
CA SER A 87 -4.18 -8.94 17.10
C SER A 87 -3.26 -7.89 16.48
N ILE A 88 -2.72 -8.11 15.28
CA ILE A 88 -1.88 -7.13 14.59
C ILE A 88 -2.71 -5.91 14.20
N CYS A 89 -3.88 -6.15 13.59
CA CYS A 89 -4.77 -5.08 13.12
C CYS A 89 -5.38 -4.29 14.29
N ASP A 90 -5.70 -4.95 15.41
CA ASP A 90 -6.25 -4.31 16.62
C ASP A 90 -5.20 -3.49 17.37
N LEU A 91 -3.92 -3.92 17.36
CA LEU A 91 -2.84 -3.25 18.10
C LEU A 91 -2.25 -2.06 17.35
N HIS A 92 -2.29 -2.08 16.02
CA HIS A 92 -1.65 -1.07 15.19
C HIS A 92 -2.61 -0.03 14.63
N HIS A 93 -3.90 -0.04 15.03
CA HIS A 93 -4.95 0.71 14.37
C HIS A 93 -4.77 0.57 12.86
N ALA A 94 -4.95 -0.65 12.33
CA ALA A 94 -4.90 -0.95 10.90
C ALA A 94 -5.40 0.26 10.12
N LEU A 95 -4.58 0.81 9.21
CA LEU A 95 -4.91 2.02 8.45
C LEU A 95 -6.32 1.82 7.97
N GLN A 96 -7.25 2.53 8.60
CA GLN A 96 -8.61 2.41 8.17
C GLN A 96 -8.57 2.85 6.70
N PRO A 97 -9.40 2.28 5.83
CA PRO A 97 -10.09 3.11 4.86
C PRO A 97 -9.75 4.61 4.80
N GLU A 98 -10.08 5.31 5.89
CA GLU A 98 -10.00 6.77 6.02
C GLU A 98 -8.59 7.30 6.33
N ASP A 99 -7.67 6.48 6.84
CA ASP A 99 -6.31 6.88 7.20
C ASP A 99 -5.33 6.81 6.01
N TRP A 100 -5.77 6.22 4.88
CA TRP A 100 -4.96 6.14 3.67
C TRP A 100 -4.73 7.51 3.02
N ASP A 101 -5.69 8.42 3.11
CA ASP A 101 -5.54 9.78 2.58
C ASP A 101 -4.42 10.54 3.31
N LEU A 102 -4.24 10.28 4.61
CA LEU A 102 -3.19 10.91 5.43
C LEU A 102 -1.77 10.48 5.05
N LEU A 103 -1.61 9.31 4.39
CA LEU A 103 -0.31 8.82 3.92
C LEU A 103 0.04 9.26 2.50
N VAL A 104 -0.98 9.66 1.72
CA VAL A 104 -0.79 10.16 0.35
C VAL A 104 -0.65 11.68 0.35
N ASP A 105 -1.13 12.36 1.41
CA ASP A 105 -1.01 13.82 1.60
C ASP A 105 0.32 14.27 2.22
N ASP A 106 1.41 13.53 1.98
CA ASP A 106 2.77 14.02 2.27
C ASP A 106 3.22 14.91 1.09
N GLY A 107 2.58 16.08 0.97
CA GLY A 107 3.18 17.32 0.46
C GLY A 107 3.87 17.29 -0.92
N LEU A 108 3.30 16.62 -1.92
CA LEU A 108 3.66 16.89 -3.34
C LEU A 108 2.62 17.76 -4.08
N SER A 109 1.74 18.44 -3.34
CA SER A 109 1.19 19.74 -3.76
C SER A 109 2.09 20.78 -3.06
N ASP A 110 3.04 21.44 -3.71
CA ASP A 110 2.83 22.23 -4.91
C ASP A 110 4.04 22.09 -5.85
N SER A 111 3.84 21.45 -6.99
CA SER A 111 4.59 21.85 -8.18
C SER A 111 4.03 23.20 -8.62
N ASP A 112 4.46 24.26 -7.93
CA ASP A 112 4.27 25.63 -8.37
C ASP A 112 5.07 25.75 -9.68
N THR A 113 4.34 25.54 -10.76
CA THR A 113 4.79 25.81 -12.11
C THR A 113 4.91 27.32 -12.17
N LEU A 114 6.10 27.85 -11.89
CA LEU A 114 6.49 29.19 -12.32
C LEU A 114 6.52 29.16 -13.85
N LEU A 115 5.33 29.29 -14.45
CA LEU A 115 5.15 29.75 -15.81
C LEU A 115 5.69 31.17 -15.85
N ASP A 116 6.87 31.32 -16.44
CA ASP A 116 7.34 32.60 -16.98
C ASP A 116 6.36 33.02 -18.09
N ASP A 117 5.29 33.72 -17.72
CA ASP A 117 4.40 34.43 -18.63
C ASP A 117 4.13 35.84 -18.06
N ASP A 118 5.10 36.73 -18.23
CA ASP A 118 4.86 38.18 -18.21
C ASP A 118 5.49 38.80 -19.47
N ASP A 119 4.95 38.38 -20.62
CA ASP A 119 4.96 39.20 -21.82
C ASP A 119 3.80 40.20 -21.70
N LEU A 120 4.10 41.50 -21.66
CA LEU A 120 3.53 42.55 -22.54
C LEU A 120 3.68 43.98 -21.98
N LEU A 121 4.48 44.75 -22.71
CA LEU A 121 4.24 46.13 -23.15
C LEU A 121 3.80 47.20 -22.15
N VAL A 122 4.70 48.14 -21.86
CA VAL A 122 4.31 49.55 -21.74
C VAL A 122 5.18 50.40 -22.66
N ASN A 123 4.47 51.04 -23.59
CA ASN A 123 4.97 51.97 -24.59
C ASN A 123 5.20 53.37 -23.99
N ASP A 124 6.09 54.13 -24.63
CA ASP A 124 6.12 55.61 -24.76
C ASP A 124 6.56 56.49 -23.58
N ILE A 125 7.78 57.08 -23.67
CA ILE A 125 8.08 58.46 -24.16
C ILE A 125 9.59 58.72 -24.09
#